data_AF-A0A1I4YYX7-F1
#
_entry.id   AF-A0A1I4YYX7-F1
#
_cell.length_a   1.000
_cell.length_b   1.000
_cell.length_c   1.000
_cell.angle_alpha   90.00
_cell.angle_beta   90.00
_cell.angle_gamma   90.00
#
_symmetry.space_group_name_H-M   'P 1'
#
loop_
_entity.id
_entity.type
_entity.pdbx_description
1 polymer ?
#
loop_
_entity_poly.entity_id
_entity_poly.type
_entity_poly.pdbx_seq_one_letter_code
_entity_poly.pdbx_strand_id
1 'polypeptide(L)'
;MSRTFVVGDIHGCYDELIQLTDLMGLQADDLLLSVGDIVDRGGKSREVYEYFRNRPNSKVLMGNHERKHLNGVLSYAQEIARLQFGETYPAFLEWCATLAYFHETPEAIIVHAAFEHDAPLPAQREEVLCGSTAGERYLEKKYGNAPEWVNQYLGDKPLIYGHHVTGALPEIKNNTWGIDTGACHAGYLTAIELPGFIMHQVKVERDYWKEEQAIWQIPVLKSKDWENMTFEHIQKQLEKLAYIEVPEVKEYLSGIAQWSARLSATYPALITGIAAFVQQLTETHGEQFSIIANHYAFKTYLFKIKAGNLKVADMEKSLNTPAKITALASALGMSL
;
A
#
# COMPACT_ATOMS: atom_id res chain seq x y z
N MET A 1 -36.64 -13.65 9.72
CA MET A 1 -35.79 -12.44 9.70
C MET A 1 -34.53 -12.82 8.96
N SER A 2 -34.03 -11.96 8.06
CA SER A 2 -32.77 -12.21 7.37
C SER A 2 -31.63 -12.17 8.38
N ARG A 3 -30.73 -13.16 8.39
CA ARG A 3 -29.57 -13.15 9.29
C ARG A 3 -28.52 -12.20 8.73
N THR A 4 -27.72 -11.62 9.62
CA THR A 4 -26.54 -10.83 9.23
C THR A 4 -25.32 -11.45 9.90
N PHE A 5 -24.29 -11.74 9.12
CA PHE A 5 -23.01 -12.22 9.61
C PHE A 5 -21.97 -11.11 9.47
N VAL A 6 -21.47 -10.62 10.60
CA VAL A 6 -20.45 -9.57 10.66
C VAL A 6 -19.08 -10.21 10.85
N VAL A 7 -18.21 -10.15 9.85
CA VAL A 7 -16.88 -10.79 9.81
C VAL A 7 -15.79 -9.76 10.12
N GLY A 8 -14.83 -10.14 10.97
CA GLY A 8 -13.66 -9.34 11.31
C GLY A 8 -12.66 -9.19 10.15
N ASP A 9 -11.48 -8.64 10.45
CA ASP A 9 -10.38 -8.40 9.51
C ASP A 9 -9.92 -9.70 8.83
N ILE A 10 -10.03 -9.74 7.49
CA ILE A 10 -9.82 -10.97 6.71
C ILE A 10 -8.39 -11.04 6.18
N HIS A 11 -7.82 -9.89 5.76
CA HIS A 11 -6.43 -9.79 5.31
C HIS A 11 -6.00 -10.88 4.33
N GLY A 12 -6.78 -11.12 3.26
CA GLY A 12 -6.45 -12.11 2.24
C GLY A 12 -6.49 -13.58 2.71
N CYS A 13 -7.03 -13.89 3.90
CA CYS A 13 -7.30 -15.25 4.38
C CYS A 13 -8.55 -15.86 3.70
N TYR A 14 -8.50 -15.99 2.37
CA TYR A 14 -9.63 -16.44 1.57
C TYR A 14 -10.11 -17.85 1.94
N ASP A 15 -9.19 -18.78 2.18
CA ASP A 15 -9.55 -20.17 2.46
C ASP A 15 -10.30 -20.28 3.80
N GLU A 16 -9.92 -19.46 4.78
CA GLU A 16 -10.59 -19.39 6.07
C GLU A 16 -11.92 -18.63 6.00
N LEU A 17 -12.04 -17.63 5.10
CA LEU A 17 -13.33 -17.00 4.81
C LEU A 17 -14.32 -18.03 4.27
N ILE A 18 -13.92 -18.88 3.31
CA ILE A 18 -14.80 -19.91 2.76
C ILE A 18 -15.19 -20.92 3.84
N GLN A 19 -14.23 -21.44 4.62
CA GLN A 19 -14.51 -22.34 5.74
C GLN A 19 -15.48 -21.71 6.76
N LEU A 20 -15.33 -20.42 7.07
CA LEU A 20 -16.21 -19.72 7.99
C LEU A 20 -17.62 -19.59 7.41
N THR A 21 -17.74 -19.32 6.11
CA THR A 21 -19.05 -19.25 5.43
C THR A 21 -19.78 -20.59 5.42
N ASP A 22 -19.03 -21.69 5.27
CA ASP A 22 -19.57 -23.05 5.36
C ASP A 22 -20.02 -23.38 6.79
N LEU A 23 -19.19 -23.04 7.79
CA LEU A 23 -19.49 -23.23 9.21
C LEU A 23 -20.77 -22.49 9.64
N MET A 24 -20.94 -21.25 9.18
CA MET A 24 -22.13 -20.43 9.44
C MET A 24 -23.38 -20.94 8.72
N GLY A 25 -23.24 -21.85 7.75
CA GLY A 25 -24.32 -22.25 6.86
C GLY A 25 -24.91 -21.06 6.11
N LEU A 26 -24.03 -20.19 5.60
CA LEU A 26 -24.40 -18.92 4.96
C LEU A 26 -25.28 -19.14 3.72
N GLN A 27 -26.45 -18.48 3.68
CA GLN A 27 -27.38 -18.54 2.57
C GLN A 27 -27.31 -17.27 1.69
N ALA A 28 -27.88 -17.34 0.49
CA ALA A 28 -27.82 -16.24 -0.47
C ALA A 28 -28.56 -14.97 -0.01
N ASP A 29 -29.63 -15.13 0.77
CA ASP A 29 -30.45 -14.06 1.33
C ASP A 29 -29.86 -13.44 2.61
N ASP A 30 -29.01 -14.18 3.34
CA ASP A 30 -28.28 -13.63 4.48
C ASP A 30 -27.35 -12.49 4.05
N LEU A 31 -27.25 -11.45 4.88
CA LEU A 31 -26.29 -10.37 4.69
C LEU A 31 -24.91 -10.81 5.22
N LEU A 32 -23.90 -10.83 4.36
CA LEU A 32 -22.51 -10.97 4.78
C LEU A 32 -21.84 -9.60 4.81
N LEU A 33 -21.42 -9.14 5.98
CA LEU A 33 -20.81 -7.84 6.19
C LEU A 33 -19.39 -8.00 6.73
N SER A 34 -18.38 -7.52 6.03
CA SER A 34 -17.03 -7.37 6.60
C SER A 34 -16.85 -6.00 7.24
N VAL A 35 -16.17 -5.95 8.39
CA VAL A 35 -15.80 -4.70 9.07
C VAL A 35 -14.73 -3.88 8.32
N GLY A 36 -14.05 -4.47 7.34
CA GLY A 36 -12.95 -3.84 6.60
C GLY A 36 -11.68 -4.70 6.62
N ASP A 37 -10.58 -4.15 6.09
CA ASP A 37 -9.27 -4.80 6.03
C ASP A 37 -9.33 -6.22 5.43
N ILE A 38 -9.98 -6.33 4.27
CA ILE A 38 -10.15 -7.59 3.55
C ILE A 38 -8.92 -7.97 2.72
N VAL A 39 -8.09 -6.97 2.38
CA VAL A 39 -6.86 -7.11 1.61
C VAL A 39 -5.62 -6.98 2.47
N ASP A 40 -4.45 -7.17 1.85
CA ASP A 40 -3.12 -7.10 2.46
C ASP A 40 -2.80 -8.28 3.38
N ARG A 41 -1.50 -8.45 3.60
CA ARG A 41 -0.87 -9.46 4.48
C ARG A 41 -1.02 -10.90 4.03
N GLY A 42 -2.23 -11.37 3.74
CA GLY A 42 -2.48 -12.72 3.22
C GLY A 42 -2.27 -12.86 1.71
N GLY A 43 -2.10 -14.11 1.27
CA GLY A 43 -1.75 -14.45 -0.11
C GLY A 43 -2.88 -14.28 -1.14
N LYS A 44 -4.13 -14.14 -0.68
CA LYS A 44 -5.33 -14.23 -1.54
C LYS A 44 -6.23 -12.99 -1.45
N SER A 45 -5.63 -11.79 -1.41
CA SER A 45 -6.38 -10.53 -1.32
C SER A 45 -7.37 -10.36 -2.48
N ARG A 46 -6.96 -10.76 -3.69
CA ARG A 46 -7.79 -10.66 -4.90
C ARG A 46 -9.03 -11.56 -4.81
N GLU A 47 -8.87 -12.78 -4.30
CA GLU A 47 -9.94 -13.76 -4.16
C GLU A 47 -10.97 -13.32 -3.12
N VAL A 48 -10.52 -12.73 -2.00
CA VAL A 48 -11.44 -12.13 -1.02
C VAL A 48 -12.24 -10.99 -1.64
N TYR A 49 -11.57 -10.07 -2.36
CA TYR A 49 -12.24 -8.99 -3.10
C TYR A 49 -13.29 -9.52 -4.09
N GLU A 50 -12.92 -10.47 -4.95
CA GLU A 50 -13.84 -11.04 -5.94
C GLU A 50 -15.01 -11.76 -5.29
N TYR A 51 -14.79 -12.43 -4.16
CA TYR A 51 -15.87 -13.08 -3.42
C TYR A 51 -16.91 -12.08 -2.92
N PHE A 52 -16.47 -11.02 -2.23
CA PHE A 52 -17.40 -10.00 -1.75
C PHE A 52 -18.09 -9.29 -2.92
N ARG A 53 -17.35 -8.91 -3.96
CA ARG A 53 -17.91 -8.21 -5.12
C ARG A 53 -18.98 -9.01 -5.86
N ASN A 54 -18.80 -10.32 -5.99
CA ASN A 54 -19.68 -11.18 -6.78
C ASN A 54 -20.80 -11.84 -5.96
N ARG A 55 -20.68 -11.88 -4.63
CA ARG A 55 -21.72 -12.42 -3.76
C ARG A 55 -22.91 -11.45 -3.66
N PRO A 56 -24.17 -11.90 -3.86
CA PRO A 56 -25.34 -11.08 -3.57
C PRO A 56 -25.43 -10.78 -2.07
N ASN A 57 -26.02 -9.67 -1.66
CA ASN A 57 -26.21 -9.31 -0.24
C ASN A 57 -24.90 -9.36 0.57
N SER A 58 -23.80 -8.92 -0.02
CA SER A 58 -22.53 -8.72 0.66
C SER A 58 -22.25 -7.22 0.83
N LYS A 59 -21.51 -6.87 1.88
CA LYS A 59 -21.01 -5.52 2.13
C LYS A 59 -19.62 -5.59 2.75
N VAL A 60 -18.81 -4.59 2.44
CA VAL A 60 -17.49 -4.39 3.06
C VAL A 60 -17.45 -2.93 3.50
N LEU A 61 -16.99 -2.69 4.73
CA LEU A 61 -16.74 -1.35 5.20
C LEU A 61 -15.32 -0.90 4.84
N MET A 62 -15.11 0.41 4.81
CA MET A 62 -13.79 0.99 4.58
C MET A 62 -12.88 0.74 5.78
N GLY A 63 -11.92 -0.19 5.63
CA GLY A 63 -10.80 -0.34 6.55
C GLY A 63 -9.65 0.62 6.27
N ASN A 64 -8.67 0.71 7.18
CA ASN A 64 -7.50 1.53 6.92
C ASN A 64 -6.61 0.96 5.81
N HIS A 65 -6.65 -0.35 5.56
CA HIS A 65 -5.90 -0.98 4.49
C HIS A 65 -6.46 -0.60 3.11
N GLU A 66 -7.78 -0.70 2.91
CA GLU A 66 -8.43 -0.21 1.69
C GLU A 66 -8.19 1.29 1.49
N ARG A 67 -8.28 2.08 2.57
CA ARG A 67 -8.05 3.53 2.50
C ARG A 67 -6.59 3.90 2.16
N LYS A 68 -5.60 3.11 2.60
CA LYS A 68 -4.19 3.28 2.19
C LYS A 68 -4.02 3.05 0.69
N HIS A 69 -4.68 2.03 0.12
CA HIS A 69 -4.68 1.80 -1.32
C HIS A 69 -5.29 2.98 -2.10
N LEU A 70 -6.46 3.47 -1.69
CA LEU A 70 -7.11 4.62 -2.32
C LEU A 70 -6.24 5.89 -2.29
N ASN A 71 -5.57 6.14 -1.17
CA ASN A 71 -4.73 7.32 -1.00
C ASN A 71 -3.33 7.16 -1.63
N GLY A 72 -3.00 6.02 -2.22
CA GLY A 72 -1.69 5.74 -2.79
C GLY A 72 -0.56 5.60 -1.75
N VAL A 73 -0.91 5.30 -0.49
CA VAL A 73 0.06 5.11 0.61
C VAL A 73 0.46 3.63 0.66
N LEU A 74 1.36 3.23 -0.25
CA LEU A 74 1.75 1.84 -0.41
C LEU A 74 2.92 1.46 0.51
N SER A 75 2.63 0.80 1.62
CA SER A 75 3.64 0.09 2.42
C SER A 75 3.92 -1.30 1.84
N TYR A 76 4.78 -2.09 2.48
CA TYR A 76 5.16 -3.42 1.96
C TYR A 76 3.95 -4.35 1.75
N ALA A 77 2.98 -4.34 2.66
CA ALA A 77 1.77 -5.15 2.51
C ALA A 77 0.92 -4.70 1.31
N GLN A 78 0.74 -3.39 1.14
CA GLN A 78 0.00 -2.81 0.01
C GLN A 78 0.70 -3.06 -1.34
N GLU A 79 2.04 -3.07 -1.37
CA GLU A 79 2.78 -3.43 -2.59
C GLU A 79 2.55 -4.90 -2.96
N ILE A 80 2.50 -5.80 -1.97
CA ILE A 80 2.17 -7.22 -2.18
C ILE A 80 0.76 -7.36 -2.74
N ALA A 81 -0.24 -6.77 -2.08
CA ALA A 81 -1.61 -6.83 -2.56
C ALA A 81 -1.74 -6.24 -3.97
N ARG A 82 -1.11 -5.08 -4.24
CA ARG A 82 -1.09 -4.50 -5.59
C ARG A 82 -0.57 -5.47 -6.64
N LEU A 83 0.49 -6.22 -6.34
CA LEU A 83 1.03 -7.24 -7.24
C LEU A 83 0.12 -8.46 -7.36
N GLN A 84 -0.54 -8.89 -6.29
CA GLN A 84 -1.57 -9.96 -6.33
C GLN A 84 -2.74 -9.58 -7.25
N PHE A 85 -3.16 -8.31 -7.24
CA PHE A 85 -4.20 -7.80 -8.14
C PHE A 85 -3.72 -7.66 -9.59
N GLY A 86 -2.47 -7.23 -9.81
CA GLY A 86 -1.92 -7.03 -11.15
C GLY A 86 -2.78 -6.07 -11.98
N GLU A 87 -3.21 -6.50 -13.17
CA GLU A 87 -4.01 -5.69 -14.10
C GLU A 87 -5.40 -5.30 -13.55
N THR A 88 -5.94 -6.03 -12.57
CA THR A 88 -7.26 -5.72 -11.99
C THR A 88 -7.19 -4.72 -10.83
N TYR A 89 -5.99 -4.25 -10.46
CA TYR A 89 -5.80 -3.30 -9.37
C TYR A 89 -6.58 -1.98 -9.56
N PRO A 90 -6.67 -1.37 -10.76
CA PRO A 90 -7.51 -0.18 -10.95
C PRO A 90 -8.99 -0.42 -10.64
N ALA A 91 -9.54 -1.57 -11.05
CA ALA A 91 -10.94 -1.92 -10.75
C ALA A 91 -11.18 -2.16 -9.25
N PHE A 92 -10.18 -2.68 -8.54
CA PHE A 92 -10.20 -2.76 -7.07
C PHE A 92 -10.26 -1.37 -6.44
N LEU A 93 -9.45 -0.40 -6.90
CA LEU A 93 -9.49 0.98 -6.40
C LEU A 93 -10.84 1.67 -6.65
N GLU A 94 -11.40 1.50 -7.85
CA GLU A 94 -12.74 2.03 -8.17
C GLU A 94 -13.81 1.47 -7.24
N TRP A 95 -13.74 0.17 -6.93
CA TRP A 95 -14.65 -0.47 -5.97
C TRP A 95 -14.43 0.04 -4.55
N CYS A 96 -13.18 0.15 -4.08
CA CYS A 96 -12.87 0.69 -2.76
C CYS A 96 -13.46 2.10 -2.56
N ALA A 97 -13.46 2.94 -3.60
CA ALA A 97 -14.00 4.30 -3.52
C ALA A 97 -15.52 4.34 -3.24
N THR A 98 -16.21 3.20 -3.33
CA THR A 98 -17.66 3.09 -3.05
C THR A 98 -17.99 2.55 -1.65
N LEU A 99 -16.98 2.13 -0.88
CA LEU A 99 -17.21 1.52 0.43
C LEU A 99 -17.73 2.54 1.45
N ALA A 100 -18.72 2.12 2.24
CA ALA A 100 -19.22 2.90 3.36
C ALA A 100 -18.29 2.76 4.58
N TYR A 101 -18.26 3.75 5.46
CA TYR A 101 -17.47 3.68 6.70
C TYR A 101 -18.21 3.05 7.88
N PHE A 102 -19.53 2.87 7.76
CA PHE A 102 -20.34 2.23 8.79
C PHE A 102 -21.54 1.51 8.17
N HIS A 103 -22.11 0.59 8.94
CA HIS A 103 -23.42 0.01 8.68
C HIS A 103 -24.21 -0.04 9.98
N GLU A 104 -25.53 0.12 9.91
CA GLU A 104 -26.40 0.01 11.07
C GLU A 104 -27.54 -0.97 10.76
N THR A 105 -27.70 -1.96 11.62
CA THR A 105 -28.85 -2.87 11.64
C THR A 105 -29.78 -2.49 12.81
N PRO A 106 -30.97 -3.11 12.93
CA PRO A 106 -31.78 -2.97 14.13
C PRO A 106 -31.01 -3.34 15.41
N GLU A 107 -30.10 -4.31 15.33
CA GLU A 107 -29.40 -4.91 16.46
C GLU A 107 -28.06 -4.25 16.79
N ALA A 108 -27.31 -3.73 15.81
CA ALA A 108 -25.95 -3.23 16.05
C ALA A 108 -25.53 -2.10 15.10
N ILE A 109 -24.54 -1.32 15.54
CA ILE A 109 -23.71 -0.44 14.72
C ILE A 109 -22.44 -1.21 14.36
N ILE A 110 -22.02 -1.17 13.10
CA ILE A 110 -20.82 -1.83 12.60
C ILE A 110 -19.91 -0.78 11.99
N VAL A 111 -18.66 -0.75 12.44
CA VAL A 111 -17.59 0.15 11.96
C VAL A 111 -16.29 -0.66 11.85
N HIS A 112 -15.27 -0.12 11.17
CA HIS A 112 -13.98 -0.82 11.11
C HIS A 112 -13.22 -0.76 12.44
N ALA A 113 -12.99 0.44 12.99
CA ALA A 113 -12.01 0.62 14.06
C ALA A 113 -12.54 1.26 15.33
N ALA A 114 -13.09 2.48 15.22
CA ALA A 114 -13.42 3.28 16.38
C ALA A 114 -14.66 4.14 16.17
N PHE A 115 -15.24 4.61 17.28
CA PHE A 115 -16.47 5.38 17.28
C PHE A 115 -16.46 6.47 18.35
N GLU A 116 -16.89 7.67 18.00
CA GLU A 116 -17.01 8.80 18.91
C GLU A 116 -18.40 8.80 19.55
N HIS A 117 -18.51 8.45 20.84
CA HIS A 117 -19.81 8.36 21.53
C HIS A 117 -20.64 9.66 21.49
N ASP A 118 -19.96 10.81 21.53
CA ASP A 118 -20.54 12.15 21.55
C ASP A 118 -20.91 12.69 20.16
N ALA A 119 -20.68 11.93 19.09
CA ALA A 119 -21.09 12.30 17.73
C ALA A 119 -22.14 11.32 17.18
N PRO A 120 -23.22 11.81 16.54
CA PRO A 120 -24.16 10.92 15.87
C PRO A 120 -23.51 10.22 14.68
N LEU A 121 -24.02 9.05 14.30
CA LEU A 121 -23.45 8.18 13.26
C LEU A 121 -23.11 8.90 11.94
N PRO A 122 -23.97 9.79 11.37
CA PRO A 122 -23.63 10.52 10.14
C PRO A 122 -22.58 11.63 10.30
N ALA A 123 -22.25 12.01 11.54
CA ALA A 123 -21.27 13.05 11.86
C ALA A 123 -19.93 12.47 12.33
N GLN A 124 -19.79 11.14 12.37
CA GLN A 124 -18.55 10.46 12.69
C GLN A 124 -17.45 10.81 11.67
N ARG A 125 -16.21 10.93 12.14
CA ARG A 125 -15.06 11.17 11.27
C ARG A 125 -14.67 9.88 10.55
N GLU A 126 -14.55 9.95 9.23
CA GLU A 126 -14.06 8.82 8.43
C GLU A 126 -12.69 8.31 8.90
N GLU A 127 -11.78 9.22 9.28
CA GLU A 127 -10.47 8.90 9.83
C GLU A 127 -10.52 8.06 11.10
N VAL A 128 -11.55 8.27 11.93
CA VAL A 128 -11.80 7.54 13.17
C VAL A 128 -12.45 6.20 12.85
N LEU A 129 -13.53 6.21 12.06
CA LEU A 129 -14.26 5.00 11.69
C LEU A 129 -13.37 3.95 11.04
N CYS A 130 -12.47 4.36 10.14
CA CYS A 130 -11.55 3.44 9.46
C CYS A 130 -10.23 3.20 10.19
N GLY A 131 -9.95 3.79 11.36
CA GLY A 131 -8.70 3.53 12.10
C GLY A 131 -7.44 4.06 11.39
N SER A 132 -7.52 5.23 10.76
CA SER A 132 -6.32 5.85 10.17
C SER A 132 -5.42 6.46 11.26
N THR A 133 -4.13 6.64 10.98
CA THR A 133 -3.20 7.32 11.90
C THR A 133 -3.65 8.74 12.27
N ALA A 134 -4.36 9.44 11.37
CA ALA A 134 -4.92 10.75 11.68
C ALA A 134 -6.08 10.66 12.67
N GLY A 135 -6.92 9.62 12.55
CA GLY A 135 -8.02 9.35 13.47
C GLY A 135 -7.52 8.93 14.85
N GLU A 136 -6.54 8.04 14.91
CA GLU A 136 -5.89 7.62 16.16
C GLU A 136 -5.31 8.81 16.91
N ARG A 137 -4.49 9.64 16.26
CA ARG A 137 -3.93 10.87 16.86
C ARG A 137 -5.01 11.86 17.31
N TYR A 138 -6.12 11.92 16.58
CA TYR A 138 -7.26 12.75 16.96
C TYR A 138 -7.90 12.24 18.25
N LEU A 139 -8.14 10.93 18.37
CA LEU A 139 -8.71 10.32 19.58
C LEU A 139 -7.78 10.44 20.78
N GLU A 140 -6.47 10.22 20.60
CA GLU A 140 -5.45 10.45 21.64
C GLU A 140 -5.53 11.88 22.19
N LYS A 141 -5.62 12.87 21.30
CA LYS A 141 -5.76 14.28 21.70
C LYS A 141 -7.11 14.55 22.38
N LYS A 142 -8.18 13.91 21.91
CA LYS A 142 -9.54 14.10 22.43
C LYS A 142 -9.70 13.54 23.84
N TYR A 143 -9.20 12.33 24.08
CA TYR A 143 -9.41 11.60 25.34
C TYR A 143 -8.20 11.63 26.30
N GLY A 144 -7.04 12.11 25.84
CA GLY A 144 -5.86 12.33 26.67
C GLY A 144 -5.37 11.03 27.32
N ASN A 145 -5.46 10.95 28.64
CA ASN A 145 -4.93 9.82 29.43
C ASN A 145 -5.81 8.55 29.37
N ALA A 146 -6.98 8.58 28.73
CA ALA A 146 -7.87 7.44 28.52
C ALA A 146 -8.19 7.24 27.03
N PRO A 147 -7.17 6.98 26.17
CA PRO A 147 -7.29 7.04 24.72
C PRO A 147 -8.21 5.97 24.11
N GLU A 148 -8.44 4.88 24.84
CA GLU A 148 -9.33 3.80 24.44
C GLU A 148 -10.78 4.30 24.31
N TRP A 149 -11.23 4.49 23.07
CA TRP A 149 -12.58 4.96 22.75
C TRP A 149 -13.67 4.04 23.30
N VAL A 150 -13.41 2.74 23.43
CA VAL A 150 -14.34 1.75 24.01
C VAL A 150 -14.72 2.08 25.46
N ASN A 151 -13.84 2.75 26.21
CA ASN A 151 -14.14 3.23 27.56
C ASN A 151 -15.09 4.43 27.59
N GLN A 152 -15.25 5.10 26.44
CA GLN A 152 -16.06 6.30 26.29
C GLN A 152 -17.46 5.97 25.72
N TYR A 153 -17.67 4.75 25.22
CA TYR A 153 -18.95 4.34 24.66
C TYR A 153 -19.96 4.00 25.75
N LEU A 154 -21.06 4.77 25.80
CA LEU A 154 -22.16 4.59 26.75
C LEU A 154 -23.49 4.30 26.03
N GLY A 155 -23.44 3.85 24.78
CA GLY A 155 -24.63 3.62 23.95
C GLY A 155 -25.32 2.29 24.26
N ASP A 156 -26.65 2.29 24.25
CA ASP A 156 -27.46 1.08 24.47
C ASP A 156 -27.43 0.11 23.28
N LYS A 157 -27.15 0.61 22.07
CA LYS A 157 -27.03 -0.23 20.88
C LYS A 157 -25.63 -0.86 20.82
N PRO A 158 -25.51 -2.20 20.68
CA PRO A 158 -24.23 -2.86 20.50
C PRO A 158 -23.41 -2.29 19.33
N LEU A 159 -22.09 -2.24 19.49
CA LEU A 159 -21.17 -1.82 18.44
C LEU A 159 -20.17 -2.92 18.11
N ILE A 160 -20.08 -3.35 16.85
CA ILE A 160 -19.15 -4.40 16.39
C ILE A 160 -18.05 -3.75 15.55
N TYR A 161 -16.78 -4.07 15.85
CA TYR A 161 -15.61 -3.49 15.18
C TYR A 161 -14.45 -4.50 15.04
N GLY A 162 -13.52 -4.21 14.15
CA GLY A 162 -12.28 -4.95 13.90
C GLY A 162 -11.04 -4.13 14.25
N HIS A 163 -10.04 -4.09 13.36
CA HIS A 163 -8.81 -3.26 13.39
C HIS A 163 -7.79 -3.55 14.52
N HIS A 164 -8.27 -3.83 15.73
CA HIS A 164 -7.45 -4.12 16.89
C HIS A 164 -7.56 -5.60 17.27
N VAL A 165 -6.46 -6.34 17.09
CA VAL A 165 -6.40 -7.76 17.41
C VAL A 165 -6.68 -8.01 18.91
N THR A 166 -7.73 -8.76 19.22
CA THR A 166 -8.19 -9.05 20.59
C THR A 166 -7.67 -10.38 21.15
N GLY A 167 -6.95 -11.15 20.35
CA GLY A 167 -6.44 -12.47 20.71
C GLY A 167 -7.34 -13.61 20.21
N ALA A 168 -7.48 -14.68 20.99
CA ALA A 168 -8.22 -15.88 20.55
C ALA A 168 -9.74 -15.70 20.53
N LEU A 169 -10.27 -14.75 21.31
CA LEU A 169 -11.69 -14.48 21.45
C LEU A 169 -11.96 -12.99 21.22
N PRO A 170 -13.19 -12.63 20.82
CA PRO A 170 -13.63 -11.25 20.79
C PRO A 170 -13.47 -10.55 22.15
N GLU A 171 -13.11 -9.28 22.12
CA GLU A 171 -13.17 -8.41 23.30
C GLU A 171 -14.56 -7.80 23.41
N ILE A 172 -15.24 -8.06 24.53
CA ILE A 172 -16.56 -7.46 24.81
C ILE A 172 -16.42 -6.50 25.97
N LYS A 173 -16.64 -5.21 25.73
CA LYS A 173 -16.45 -4.14 26.73
C LYS A 173 -17.41 -3.00 26.48
N ASN A 174 -18.13 -2.53 27.50
CA ASN A 174 -19.07 -1.40 27.39
C ASN A 174 -20.03 -1.50 26.20
N ASN A 175 -20.59 -2.68 25.93
CA ASN A 175 -21.49 -2.93 24.78
C ASN A 175 -20.82 -2.80 23.39
N THR A 176 -19.49 -2.83 23.33
CA THR A 176 -18.71 -2.98 22.09
C THR A 176 -18.17 -4.40 21.97
N TRP A 177 -17.97 -4.86 20.74
CA TRP A 177 -17.52 -6.20 20.35
C TRP A 177 -16.37 -6.06 19.36
N GLY A 178 -15.13 -6.17 19.84
CA GLY A 178 -13.94 -6.24 19.01
C GLY A 178 -13.74 -7.65 18.50
N ILE A 179 -13.82 -7.85 17.17
CA ILE A 179 -13.88 -9.18 16.54
C ILE A 179 -12.70 -9.47 15.61
N ASP A 180 -11.73 -8.56 15.52
CA ASP A 180 -10.43 -8.89 14.91
C ASP A 180 -9.67 -9.83 15.84
N THR A 181 -9.65 -11.12 15.49
CA THR A 181 -8.93 -12.16 16.23
C THR A 181 -7.62 -12.57 15.52
N GLY A 182 -7.09 -11.69 14.66
CA GLY A 182 -5.76 -11.80 14.08
C GLY A 182 -5.62 -12.91 13.03
N ALA A 183 -6.58 -13.05 12.12
CA ALA A 183 -6.62 -14.13 11.12
C ALA A 183 -5.27 -14.30 10.39
N CYS A 184 -4.72 -13.23 9.82
CA CYS A 184 -3.47 -13.27 9.06
C CYS A 184 -2.21 -13.62 9.87
N HIS A 185 -2.30 -13.67 11.21
CA HIS A 185 -1.19 -13.96 12.13
C HIS A 185 -1.35 -15.31 12.84
N ALA A 186 -1.90 -16.32 12.14
CA ALA A 186 -2.24 -17.62 12.73
C ALA A 186 -3.20 -17.50 13.93
N GLY A 187 -4.09 -16.50 13.92
CA GLY A 187 -5.13 -16.28 14.92
C GLY A 187 -6.39 -17.05 14.56
N TYR A 188 -7.52 -16.37 14.61
CA TYR A 188 -8.81 -16.86 14.14
C TYR A 188 -9.43 -15.85 13.18
N LEU A 189 -10.24 -16.33 12.24
CA LEU A 189 -11.20 -15.50 11.54
C LEU A 189 -12.55 -15.63 12.25
N THR A 190 -13.11 -14.52 12.71
CA THR A 190 -14.31 -14.50 13.56
C THR A 190 -15.46 -13.80 12.84
N ALA A 191 -16.68 -14.35 13.02
CA ALA A 191 -17.92 -13.68 12.67
C ALA A 191 -18.92 -13.67 13.84
N ILE A 192 -19.76 -12.64 13.87
CA ILE A 192 -20.92 -12.53 14.77
C ILE A 192 -22.20 -12.58 13.95
N GLU A 193 -23.05 -13.55 14.26
CA GLU A 193 -24.38 -13.72 13.66
C GLU A 193 -25.42 -12.93 14.44
N LEU A 194 -26.11 -12.01 13.75
CA LEU A 194 -27.24 -11.24 14.25
C LEU A 194 -28.57 -11.86 13.77
N PRO A 195 -29.64 -11.78 14.58
CA PRO A 195 -29.76 -11.02 15.83
C PRO A 195 -29.24 -11.72 17.09
N GLY A 196 -28.79 -12.98 16.99
CA GLY A 196 -28.47 -13.82 18.15
C GLY A 196 -27.16 -13.51 18.87
N PHE A 197 -26.29 -12.67 18.29
CA PHE A 197 -24.91 -12.47 18.71
C PHE A 197 -24.14 -13.79 18.87
N ILE A 198 -24.35 -14.72 17.93
CA ILE A 198 -23.71 -16.04 17.95
C ILE A 198 -22.34 -15.91 17.29
N MET A 199 -21.30 -16.33 18.01
CA MET A 199 -19.93 -16.28 17.51
C MET A 199 -19.60 -17.54 16.71
N HIS A 200 -19.01 -17.33 15.53
CA HIS A 200 -18.45 -18.37 14.67
C HIS A 200 -16.97 -18.08 14.46
N GLN A 201 -16.10 -19.10 14.55
CA GLN A 201 -14.67 -18.94 14.38
C GLN A 201 -14.05 -20.08 13.59
N VAL A 202 -13.11 -19.73 12.71
CA VAL A 202 -12.21 -20.68 12.05
C VAL A 202 -10.79 -20.37 12.48
N LYS A 203 -10.06 -21.41 12.89
CA LYS A 203 -8.64 -21.30 13.24
C LYS A 203 -7.83 -21.10 11.96
N VAL A 204 -6.94 -20.11 11.99
CA VAL A 204 -5.92 -19.96 10.94
C VAL A 204 -4.65 -20.66 11.41
N GLU A 205 -4.23 -21.71 10.71
CA GLU A 205 -3.10 -22.55 11.13
C GLU A 205 -1.73 -21.93 10.76
N ARG A 206 -1.72 -20.93 9.89
CA ARG A 206 -0.52 -20.35 9.28
C ARG A 206 -0.44 -18.86 9.54
N ASP A 207 0.77 -18.37 9.77
CA ASP A 207 1.05 -16.93 9.83
C ASP A 207 1.28 -16.45 8.40
N TYR A 208 0.19 -16.24 7.67
CA TYR A 208 0.24 -15.81 6.27
C TYR A 208 1.07 -14.55 6.13
N TRP A 209 1.01 -13.61 7.08
CA TRP A 209 1.82 -12.41 6.94
C TRP A 209 3.32 -12.71 6.90
N LYS A 210 3.83 -13.54 7.83
CA LYS A 210 5.25 -13.93 7.81
C LYS A 210 5.64 -14.67 6.54
N GLU A 211 4.77 -15.53 6.04
CA GLU A 211 5.00 -16.29 4.81
C GLU A 211 5.05 -15.38 3.59
N GLU A 212 4.06 -14.52 3.40
CA GLU A 212 4.00 -13.56 2.30
C GLU A 212 5.19 -12.58 2.37
N GLN A 213 5.60 -12.16 3.57
CA GLN A 213 6.79 -11.33 3.73
C GLN A 213 8.06 -12.00 3.18
N ALA A 214 8.18 -13.32 3.29
CA ALA A 214 9.30 -14.08 2.75
C ALA A 214 9.18 -14.30 1.24
N ILE A 215 8.00 -14.65 0.75
CA ILE A 215 7.73 -14.94 -0.67
C ILE A 215 7.95 -13.70 -1.56
N TRP A 216 7.49 -12.53 -1.11
CA TRP A 216 7.38 -11.35 -1.97
C TRP A 216 8.59 -10.41 -1.97
N GLN A 217 9.69 -10.75 -1.28
CA GLN A 217 10.85 -9.85 -1.18
C GLN A 217 11.40 -9.47 -2.56
N ILE A 218 11.74 -10.48 -3.38
CA ILE A 218 12.26 -10.24 -4.73
C ILE A 218 11.19 -9.65 -5.67
N PRO A 219 9.96 -10.18 -5.77
CA PRO A 219 8.92 -9.60 -6.61
C PRO A 219 8.65 -8.11 -6.32
N VAL A 220 8.55 -7.71 -5.06
CA VAL A 220 8.34 -6.30 -4.68
C VAL A 220 9.56 -5.45 -4.99
N LEU A 221 10.78 -5.98 -4.83
CA LEU A 221 11.97 -5.26 -5.25
C LEU A 221 12.02 -5.05 -6.76
N LYS A 222 11.61 -6.05 -7.55
CA LYS A 222 11.56 -5.95 -9.02
C LYS A 222 10.47 -5.01 -9.53
N SER A 223 9.39 -4.81 -8.77
CA SER A 223 8.30 -3.92 -9.16
C SER A 223 8.60 -2.43 -8.95
N LYS A 224 9.69 -2.10 -8.24
CA LYS A 224 10.11 -0.72 -8.02
C LYS A 224 10.65 -0.11 -9.32
N ASP A 225 10.30 1.15 -9.54
CA ASP A 225 10.80 1.95 -10.65
C ASP A 225 12.22 2.48 -10.36
N TRP A 226 13.19 1.55 -10.32
CA TRP A 226 14.59 1.88 -10.07
C TRP A 226 15.16 2.82 -11.13
N GLU A 227 14.66 2.76 -12.37
CA GLU A 227 15.16 3.57 -13.49
C GLU A 227 14.83 5.05 -13.35
N ASN A 228 13.61 5.37 -12.88
CA ASN A 228 13.20 6.76 -12.67
C ASN A 228 13.39 7.26 -11.24
N MET A 229 13.78 6.38 -10.31
CA MET A 229 14.15 6.76 -8.95
C MET A 229 15.46 7.57 -8.95
N THR A 230 15.53 8.60 -8.12
CA THR A 230 16.77 9.39 -7.98
C THR A 230 17.85 8.56 -7.30
N PHE A 231 19.13 8.79 -7.63
CA PHE A 231 20.24 8.08 -6.98
C PHE A 231 20.22 8.20 -5.45
N GLU A 232 19.85 9.38 -4.92
CA GLU A 232 19.66 9.58 -3.48
C GLU A 232 18.59 8.66 -2.90
N HIS A 233 17.44 8.51 -3.58
CA HIS A 233 16.38 7.62 -3.14
C HIS A 233 16.75 6.14 -3.29
N ILE A 234 17.46 5.77 -4.36
CA ILE A 234 17.99 4.41 -4.53
C ILE A 234 18.89 4.06 -3.33
N GLN A 235 19.82 4.95 -2.98
CA GLN A 235 20.72 4.76 -1.85
C GLN A 235 19.96 4.60 -0.52
N LYS A 236 18.97 5.47 -0.25
CA LYS A 236 18.12 5.36 0.95
C LYS A 236 17.35 4.04 1.00
N GLN A 237 16.87 3.52 -0.14
CA GLN A 237 16.22 2.21 -0.18
C GLN A 237 17.20 1.09 0.14
N LEU A 238 18.40 1.11 -0.46
CA LEU A 238 19.45 0.12 -0.20
C LEU A 238 19.84 0.10 1.29
N GLU A 239 20.02 1.27 1.90
CA GLU A 239 20.32 1.40 3.35
C GLU A 239 19.18 0.87 4.21
N LYS A 240 17.93 1.23 3.89
CA LYS A 240 16.73 0.76 4.60
C LYS A 240 16.59 -0.77 4.55
N LEU A 241 17.07 -1.40 3.48
CA LEU A 241 16.92 -2.83 3.23
C LEU A 241 18.19 -3.64 3.55
N ALA A 242 19.26 -2.99 4.00
CA ALA A 242 20.55 -3.61 4.29
C ALA A 242 20.49 -4.65 5.43
N TYR A 243 19.45 -4.61 6.27
CA TYR A 243 19.25 -5.57 7.35
C TYR A 243 18.78 -6.96 6.86
N ILE A 244 18.37 -7.10 5.59
CA ILE A 244 17.85 -8.35 5.05
C ILE A 244 19.01 -9.31 4.77
N GLU A 245 19.00 -10.46 5.45
CA GLU A 245 20.06 -11.47 5.38
C GLU A 245 19.83 -12.58 4.34
N VAL A 246 18.68 -12.58 3.66
CA VAL A 246 18.33 -13.59 2.65
C VAL A 246 19.30 -13.50 1.46
N PRO A 247 20.04 -14.57 1.10
CA PRO A 247 21.12 -14.52 0.11
C PRO A 247 20.70 -13.96 -1.25
N GLU A 248 19.56 -14.41 -1.78
CA GLU A 248 19.05 -13.98 -3.09
C GLU A 248 18.68 -12.47 -3.08
N VAL A 249 18.15 -11.98 -1.96
CA VAL A 249 17.81 -10.56 -1.80
C VAL A 249 19.06 -9.71 -1.68
N LYS A 250 20.06 -10.17 -0.92
CA LYS A 250 21.37 -9.51 -0.84
C LYS A 250 22.03 -9.41 -2.21
N GLU A 251 22.02 -10.48 -2.99
CA GLU A 251 22.55 -10.49 -4.35
C GLU A 251 21.81 -9.49 -5.24
N TYR A 252 20.48 -9.48 -5.20
CA TYR A 252 19.67 -8.52 -5.97
C TYR A 252 19.99 -7.06 -5.59
N LEU A 253 20.00 -6.73 -4.30
CA LEU A 253 20.30 -5.38 -3.81
C LEU A 253 21.73 -4.95 -4.16
N SER A 254 22.71 -5.86 -4.05
CA SER A 254 24.09 -5.63 -4.51
C SER A 254 24.15 -5.34 -6.00
N GLY A 255 23.36 -6.07 -6.81
CA GLY A 255 23.21 -5.81 -8.25
C GLY A 255 22.68 -4.40 -8.53
N ILE A 256 21.64 -3.95 -7.83
CA ILE A 256 21.10 -2.58 -7.94
C ILE A 256 22.15 -1.52 -7.52
N ALA A 257 22.88 -1.77 -6.43
CA ALA A 257 23.92 -0.88 -5.96
C ALA A 257 25.05 -0.73 -7.00
N GLN A 258 25.55 -1.84 -7.54
CA GLN A 258 26.60 -1.84 -8.55
C GLN A 258 26.14 -1.23 -9.87
N TRP A 259 24.92 -1.53 -10.31
CA TRP A 259 24.33 -0.96 -11.51
C TRP A 259 24.18 0.57 -11.40
N SER A 260 23.60 1.07 -10.31
CA SER A 260 23.40 2.51 -10.12
C SER A 260 24.74 3.26 -9.96
N ALA A 261 25.71 2.68 -9.25
CA ALA A 261 27.06 3.23 -9.13
C ALA A 261 27.82 3.27 -10.48
N ARG A 262 27.66 2.24 -11.32
CA ARG A 262 28.26 2.23 -12.67
C ARG A 262 27.70 3.36 -13.53
N LEU A 263 26.39 3.58 -13.49
CA LEU A 263 25.75 4.66 -14.26
C LEU A 263 26.24 6.05 -13.82
N SER A 264 26.30 6.33 -12.52
CA SER A 264 26.79 7.62 -12.03
C SER A 264 28.29 7.82 -12.33
N ALA A 265 29.09 6.75 -12.39
CA ALA A 265 30.49 6.83 -12.81
C ALA A 265 30.67 7.23 -14.30
N THR A 266 29.62 7.27 -15.12
CA THR A 266 29.70 7.63 -16.55
C THR A 266 29.74 9.14 -16.81
N TYR A 267 29.50 10.00 -15.80
CA TYR A 267 29.46 11.46 -16.01
C TYR A 267 30.70 12.04 -16.72
N PRO A 268 31.95 11.66 -16.38
CA PRO A 268 33.11 12.15 -17.12
C PRO A 268 33.11 11.74 -18.60
N ALA A 269 32.69 10.50 -18.90
CA ALA A 269 32.58 10.02 -20.28
C ALA A 269 31.49 10.78 -21.05
N LEU A 270 30.35 11.06 -20.40
CA LEU A 270 29.29 11.88 -20.98
C LEU A 270 29.75 13.31 -21.26
N ILE A 271 30.49 13.93 -20.36
CA ILE A 271 31.08 15.27 -20.57
C ILE A 271 31.98 15.26 -21.81
N THR A 272 32.83 14.23 -21.97
CA THR A 272 33.67 14.05 -23.16
C THR A 272 32.82 13.86 -24.43
N GLY A 273 31.76 13.06 -24.37
CA GLY A 273 30.83 12.87 -25.49
C GLY A 273 30.12 14.16 -25.91
N ILE A 274 29.68 14.96 -24.94
CA ILE A 274 29.08 16.29 -25.19
C ILE A 274 30.13 17.22 -25.81
N ALA A 275 31.39 17.18 -25.36
CA ALA A 275 32.47 17.95 -25.94
C ALA A 275 32.70 17.62 -27.42
N ALA A 276 32.78 16.33 -27.76
CA ALA A 276 32.89 15.87 -29.14
C ALA A 276 31.68 16.31 -29.99
N PHE A 277 30.47 16.22 -29.42
CA PHE A 277 29.25 16.65 -30.10
C PHE A 277 29.21 18.17 -30.35
N VAL A 278 29.65 18.98 -29.38
CA VAL A 278 29.76 20.44 -29.54
C VAL A 278 30.80 20.80 -30.59
N GLN A 279 31.93 20.08 -30.63
CA GLN A 279 32.95 20.26 -31.65
C GLN A 279 32.37 20.00 -33.05
N GLN A 280 31.72 18.85 -33.25
CA GLN A 280 31.08 18.50 -34.52
C GLN A 280 30.02 19.52 -34.95
N LEU A 281 29.15 19.95 -34.03
CA LEU A 281 28.16 20.98 -34.31
C LEU A 281 28.78 22.32 -34.70
N THR A 282 29.88 22.70 -34.05
CA THR A 282 30.59 23.96 -34.33
C THR A 282 31.28 23.91 -35.68
N GLU A 283 31.90 22.78 -36.02
CA GLU A 283 32.52 22.54 -37.34
C GLU A 283 31.48 22.55 -38.47
N THR A 284 30.29 21.99 -38.23
CA THR A 284 29.23 21.87 -39.23
C THR A 284 28.44 23.17 -39.44
N HIS A 285 28.14 23.89 -38.35
CA HIS A 285 27.19 25.01 -38.38
C HIS A 285 27.79 26.38 -38.03
N GLY A 286 29.04 26.44 -37.57
CA GLY A 286 29.77 27.69 -37.29
C GLY A 286 28.97 28.68 -36.43
N GLU A 287 28.68 29.85 -37.01
CA GLU A 287 27.92 30.93 -36.37
C GLU A 287 26.47 30.54 -36.00
N GLN A 288 25.89 29.56 -36.68
CA GLN A 288 24.52 29.07 -36.40
C GLN A 288 24.45 28.08 -35.23
N PHE A 289 25.57 27.75 -34.57
CA PHE A 289 25.60 26.83 -33.43
C PHE A 289 24.50 27.09 -32.41
N SER A 290 24.31 28.36 -32.00
CA SER A 290 23.34 28.70 -30.95
C SER A 290 21.90 28.40 -31.36
N ILE A 291 21.57 28.53 -32.65
CA ILE A 291 20.24 28.21 -33.18
C ILE A 291 20.04 26.69 -33.15
N ILE A 292 21.02 25.93 -33.66
CA ILE A 292 20.95 24.47 -33.73
C ILE A 292 20.95 23.83 -32.33
N ALA A 293 21.83 24.28 -31.44
CA ALA A 293 21.93 23.77 -30.07
C ALA A 293 20.61 23.92 -29.30
N ASN A 294 19.80 24.94 -29.57
CA ASN A 294 18.52 25.16 -28.91
C ASN A 294 17.45 24.10 -29.21
N HIS A 295 17.61 23.32 -30.28
CA HIS A 295 16.70 22.23 -30.63
C HIS A 295 16.97 20.93 -29.84
N TYR A 296 18.06 20.84 -29.09
CA TYR A 296 18.38 19.65 -28.29
C TYR A 296 17.84 19.76 -26.85
N ALA A 297 17.28 18.66 -26.35
CA ALA A 297 16.78 18.57 -24.96
C ALA A 297 17.87 18.84 -23.90
N PHE A 298 19.13 18.58 -24.24
CA PHE A 298 20.31 18.75 -23.38
C PHE A 298 21.14 20.00 -23.71
N LYS A 299 20.53 21.01 -24.36
CA LYS A 299 21.19 22.26 -24.77
C LYS A 299 21.98 22.98 -23.68
N THR A 300 21.51 22.90 -22.43
CA THR A 300 22.21 23.51 -21.28
C THR A 300 23.64 22.98 -21.16
N TYR A 301 23.87 21.69 -21.40
CA TYR A 301 25.21 21.12 -21.38
C TYR A 301 26.05 21.57 -22.58
N LEU A 302 25.44 21.68 -23.77
CA LEU A 302 26.12 22.17 -24.98
C LEU A 302 26.68 23.58 -24.76
N PHE A 303 25.87 24.49 -24.22
CA PHE A 303 26.30 25.86 -23.93
C PHE A 303 27.36 25.91 -22.81
N LYS A 304 27.25 25.08 -21.77
CA LYS A 304 28.25 25.00 -20.71
C LYS A 304 29.60 24.46 -21.16
N ILE A 305 29.61 23.47 -22.06
CA ILE A 305 30.84 22.98 -22.70
C ILE A 305 31.47 24.10 -23.52
N LYS A 306 30.69 24.81 -24.34
CA LYS A 306 31.19 25.93 -25.14
C LYS A 306 31.74 27.07 -24.29
N ALA A 307 31.19 27.28 -23.10
CA ALA A 307 31.67 28.23 -22.10
C ALA A 307 32.84 27.71 -21.23
N GLY A 308 33.28 26.45 -21.41
CA GLY A 308 34.37 25.85 -20.66
C GLY A 308 34.07 25.61 -19.17
N ASN A 309 32.79 25.47 -18.78
CA ASN A 309 32.39 25.42 -17.37
C ASN A 309 31.46 24.26 -17.00
N LEU A 310 31.21 23.28 -17.89
CA LEU A 310 30.47 22.07 -17.52
C LEU A 310 31.29 21.20 -16.57
N LYS A 311 30.74 20.89 -15.40
CA LYS A 311 31.37 20.02 -14.39
C LYS A 311 30.49 18.79 -14.09
N VAL A 312 31.08 17.76 -13.49
CA VAL A 312 30.34 16.57 -13.03
C VAL A 312 29.19 16.94 -12.07
N ALA A 313 29.42 17.89 -11.16
CA ALA A 313 28.38 18.37 -10.24
C ALA A 313 27.15 18.98 -10.95
N ASP A 314 27.32 19.54 -12.15
CA ASP A 314 26.20 20.00 -12.96
C ASP A 314 25.38 18.83 -13.50
N MET A 315 26.07 17.76 -13.93
CA MET A 315 25.45 16.54 -14.44
C MET A 315 24.68 15.83 -13.34
N GLU A 316 25.27 15.66 -12.15
CA GLU A 316 24.64 15.04 -10.98
C GLU A 316 23.34 15.73 -10.60
N LYS A 317 23.30 17.07 -10.68
CA LYS A 317 22.13 17.86 -10.33
C LYS A 317 20.94 17.61 -11.26
N SER A 318 21.15 17.52 -12.57
CA SER A 318 20.06 17.42 -13.55
C SER A 318 19.83 16.00 -14.10
N LEU A 319 20.85 15.15 -14.16
CA LEU A 319 20.79 13.73 -14.54
C LEU A 319 20.72 12.83 -13.30
N ASN A 320 19.90 13.22 -12.34
CA ASN A 320 19.85 12.58 -11.02
C ASN A 320 19.13 11.22 -10.98
N THR A 321 18.76 10.64 -12.12
CA THR A 321 18.12 9.30 -12.24
C THR A 321 18.83 8.47 -13.31
N PRO A 322 18.84 7.13 -13.19
CA PRO A 322 19.36 6.22 -14.21
C PRO A 322 18.80 6.49 -15.61
N ALA A 323 17.47 6.63 -15.75
CA ALA A 323 16.82 6.85 -17.04
C ALA A 323 17.32 8.12 -17.75
N LYS A 324 17.61 9.20 -17.00
CA LYS A 324 18.14 10.45 -17.58
C LYS A 324 19.56 10.30 -18.11
N ILE A 325 20.40 9.52 -17.43
CA ILE A 325 21.77 9.19 -17.89
C ILE A 325 21.69 8.40 -19.20
N THR A 326 20.89 7.32 -19.22
CA THR A 326 20.71 6.47 -20.40
C THR A 326 20.13 7.26 -21.59
N ALA A 327 19.14 8.13 -21.35
CA ALA A 327 18.55 8.97 -22.39
C ALA A 327 19.57 9.93 -23.01
N LEU A 328 20.43 10.55 -22.20
CA LEU A 328 21.49 11.42 -22.71
C LEU A 328 22.55 10.63 -23.49
N ALA A 329 23.00 9.50 -22.98
CA ALA A 329 23.97 8.66 -23.68
C ALA A 329 23.44 8.21 -25.06
N SER A 330 22.19 7.77 -25.12
CA SER A 330 21.52 7.42 -26.38
C SER A 330 21.46 8.61 -27.34
N ALA A 331 21.11 9.81 -26.86
CA ALA A 331 21.09 11.02 -27.68
C ALA A 331 22.47 11.44 -28.21
N LEU A 332 23.54 11.02 -27.53
CA LEU A 332 24.94 11.22 -27.96
C LEU A 332 25.47 10.04 -28.80
N GLY A 333 24.67 9.00 -29.05
CA GLY A 333 25.11 7.79 -29.76
C GLY A 333 26.11 6.92 -28.97
N MET A 334 26.12 7.04 -27.64
CA MET A 334 27.01 6.30 -26.75
C MET A 334 26.36 5.01 -26.24
N SER A 335 27.12 3.92 -26.18
CA SER A 335 26.76 2.72 -25.41
C SER A 335 27.36 2.84 -24.02
N LEU A 336 26.52 2.73 -22.98
CA LEU A 336 26.95 2.73 -21.56
C LEU A 336 27.20 1.32 -21.04
#